data_AF-E5G7G7-F1
#
_entry.id   AF-E5G7G7-F1
#
_cell.length_a   1.000
_cell.length_b   1.000
_cell.length_c   1.000
_cell.angle_alpha   90.00
_cell.angle_beta   90.00
_cell.angle_gamma   90.00
#
_symmetry.space_group_name_H-M   'P 1'
#
loop_
_entity.id
_entity.type
_entity.pdbx_description
1 polymer ?
#
loop_
_entity_poly.entity_id
_entity_poly.type
_entity_poly.pdbx_seq_one_letter_code
_entity_poly.pdbx_strand_id
1 'polypeptide(L)'
;IGANICLGFTANRVKRAEGWDEGPPTVLSDSPWTNTSGSCRGRCFELQEVGPPDCRCDNLCKSYSSCCHDFDELCLKTAGGWECTKDRCGEVRNEDNACHCSEDCLARGDCCTNYQVVCKGESHWVDDDCEEIKTPECPAGFVRPPLIIFSVDGFRASYMKKGSKVMPNIEKLRSCGTHSPYMRPVYPTKTFPNLYTLATGLYPESHGIVGNSMYDPVFDATFHLRGREKFNHRWWGGQPLWITATKQGVKAGTFFWSVVIPHERRILTILQWLTLPDNERPSVYAFYSEQPDFSGHKYGPFGPEMTNPLREIDKTVGQLMDGLKQLKLHRCVNVIFVGDHGMEDVTCDRTEFLSNYLTNVDDITLVPGTLGRIRPKFSNNAKYDPKAIIANLTCKKPDQHFK
;
A
#
# COMPACT_ATOMS: atom_id res chain seq x y z
N ILE A 1 -20.43 -13.95 16.39
CA ILE A 1 -21.43 -12.94 16.01
C ILE A 1 -20.83 -12.19 14.83
N GLY A 2 -21.36 -12.40 13.62
CA GLY A 2 -20.70 -12.01 12.36
C GLY A 2 -20.69 -10.50 12.16
N ALA A 3 -19.51 -9.93 11.89
CA ALA A 3 -19.35 -8.53 11.53
C ALA A 3 -19.79 -8.31 10.08
N ASN A 4 -20.97 -7.72 9.89
CA ASN A 4 -21.40 -7.21 8.59
C ASN A 4 -20.56 -5.98 8.24
N ILE A 5 -19.68 -6.11 7.26
CA ILE A 5 -18.97 -4.98 6.66
C ILE A 5 -20.02 -4.05 6.06
N CYS A 6 -20.10 -2.82 6.57
CA CYS A 6 -21.08 -1.84 6.13
C CYS A 6 -20.67 -1.28 4.76
N LEU A 7 -21.24 -1.85 3.69
CA LEU A 7 -21.23 -1.23 2.37
C LEU A 7 -22.34 -0.17 2.36
N GLY A 8 -21.99 1.10 2.18
CA GLY A 8 -22.99 2.15 1.97
C GLY A 8 -23.71 1.91 0.65
N PHE A 9 -24.98 1.52 0.71
CA PHE A 9 -25.82 1.32 -0.48
C PHE A 9 -26.61 2.60 -0.75
N THR A 10 -26.50 3.13 -1.97
CA THR A 10 -27.53 4.02 -2.52
C THR A 10 -28.70 3.17 -2.99
N ALA A 11 -29.89 3.41 -2.44
CA ALA A 11 -31.13 2.78 -2.89
C ALA A 11 -31.49 3.27 -4.30
N ASN A 12 -30.94 2.60 -5.31
CA ASN A 12 -31.52 2.38 -6.65
C ASN A 12 -30.50 1.60 -7.49
N ARG A 13 -30.23 0.36 -7.09
CA ARG A 13 -29.71 -0.66 -8.00
C ARG A 13 -30.94 -1.25 -8.69
N VAL A 14 -31.11 -1.02 -9.98
CA VAL A 14 -32.05 -1.79 -10.79
C VAL A 14 -31.79 -3.26 -10.50
N LYS A 15 -32.83 -4.01 -10.07
CA LYS A 15 -32.78 -5.47 -9.94
C LYS A 15 -32.23 -6.04 -11.25
N ARG A 16 -31.00 -6.55 -11.25
CA ARG A 16 -30.59 -7.56 -12.24
C ARG A 16 -31.14 -8.88 -11.74
N ALA A 17 -31.99 -9.47 -12.57
CA ALA A 17 -32.48 -10.83 -12.38
C ALA A 17 -31.29 -11.78 -12.16
N GLU A 18 -31.49 -12.71 -11.24
CA GLU A 18 -30.60 -13.86 -11.06
C GLU A 18 -30.47 -14.62 -12.38
N GLY A 19 -29.22 -14.93 -12.75
CA GLY A 19 -28.87 -15.60 -13.99
C GLY A 19 -27.39 -15.36 -14.27
N TRP A 20 -26.57 -16.30 -13.83
CA TRP A 20 -25.15 -16.34 -14.14
C TRP A 20 -24.96 -16.51 -15.65
N ASP A 21 -24.32 -15.53 -16.28
CA ASP A 21 -23.50 -15.73 -17.48
C ASP A 21 -22.47 -14.58 -17.52
N GLU A 22 -21.26 -14.86 -17.03
CA GLU A 22 -20.13 -13.93 -17.14
C GLU A 22 -19.60 -13.94 -18.58
N GLY A 23 -20.27 -13.18 -19.46
CA GLY A 23 -19.63 -12.67 -20.67
C GLY A 23 -18.64 -11.56 -20.29
N PRO A 24 -17.47 -11.45 -20.95
CA PRO A 24 -16.50 -10.42 -20.63
C PRO A 24 -17.13 -9.04 -20.84
N PRO A 25 -16.92 -8.07 -19.92
CA PRO A 25 -17.44 -6.73 -20.09
C PRO A 25 -16.77 -6.10 -21.32
N THR A 26 -17.52 -5.98 -22.41
CA THR A 26 -17.15 -5.23 -23.60
C THR A 26 -17.24 -3.74 -23.31
N VAL A 27 -16.24 -3.24 -22.58
CA VAL A 27 -15.84 -1.84 -22.66
C VAL A 27 -14.59 -1.84 -23.53
N LEU A 28 -14.63 -1.09 -24.63
CA LEU A 28 -13.51 -0.91 -25.55
C LEU A 28 -12.23 -0.64 -24.74
N SER A 29 -11.32 -1.60 -24.78
CA SER A 29 -10.05 -1.56 -24.08
C SER A 29 -9.14 -0.56 -24.80
N ASP A 30 -9.11 0.69 -24.35
CA ASP A 30 -8.07 1.66 -24.74
C ASP A 30 -6.68 1.28 -24.16
N SER A 31 -6.52 0.08 -23.61
CA SER A 31 -5.21 -0.42 -23.23
C SER A 31 -4.52 -1.03 -24.46
N PRO A 32 -3.31 -0.56 -24.80
CA PRO A 32 -2.57 -1.10 -25.92
C PRO A 32 -2.40 -2.62 -25.77
N TRP A 33 -2.57 -3.35 -26.86
CA TRP A 33 -2.42 -4.80 -26.88
C TRP A 33 -1.04 -5.21 -26.37
N THR A 34 -0.99 -6.19 -25.47
CA THR A 34 0.25 -6.74 -24.90
C THR A 34 0.37 -8.20 -25.29
N ASN A 35 1.52 -8.59 -25.83
CA ASN A 35 1.84 -9.96 -26.17
C ASN A 35 2.32 -10.74 -24.94
N THR A 36 1.43 -11.49 -24.30
CA THR A 36 1.74 -12.26 -23.07
C THR A 36 2.63 -13.49 -23.30
N SER A 37 2.93 -13.85 -24.56
CA SER A 37 3.71 -15.05 -24.90
C SER A 37 5.21 -14.96 -24.58
N GLY A 38 5.72 -13.77 -24.22
CA GLY A 38 7.08 -13.61 -23.70
C GLY A 38 7.29 -14.31 -22.34
N SER A 39 8.51 -14.25 -21.81
CA SER A 39 8.90 -14.92 -20.56
C SER A 39 9.52 -13.95 -19.55
N CYS A 40 9.27 -14.21 -18.26
CA CYS A 40 9.89 -13.52 -17.12
C CYS A 40 11.16 -14.18 -16.58
N ARG A 41 11.70 -15.20 -17.26
CA ARG A 41 12.98 -15.84 -16.87
C ARG A 41 14.10 -14.79 -16.84
N GLY A 42 14.67 -14.57 -15.65
CA GLY A 42 15.73 -13.58 -15.43
C GLY A 42 15.25 -12.12 -15.41
N ARG A 43 13.93 -11.87 -15.38
CA ARG A 43 13.32 -10.53 -15.45
C ARG A 43 12.38 -10.21 -14.28
N CYS A 44 12.28 -11.11 -13.29
CA CYS A 44 11.38 -10.93 -12.16
C CYS A 44 11.68 -9.65 -11.38
N PHE A 45 10.68 -8.79 -11.26
CA PHE A 45 10.76 -7.49 -10.58
C PHE A 45 11.86 -6.58 -11.15
N GLU A 46 12.08 -6.63 -12.46
CA GLU A 46 12.97 -5.71 -13.15
C GLU A 46 12.57 -4.25 -12.91
N LEU A 47 13.56 -3.37 -12.77
CA LEU A 47 13.35 -1.93 -12.57
C LEU A 47 13.09 -1.18 -13.89
N GLN A 48 13.32 -1.84 -15.03
CA GLN A 48 13.13 -1.24 -16.35
C GLN A 48 11.64 -1.11 -16.66
N GLU A 49 11.24 0.07 -17.14
CA GLU A 49 9.88 0.28 -17.62
C GLU A 49 9.73 -0.31 -19.03
N VAL A 50 8.96 -1.39 -19.13
CA VAL A 50 8.62 -2.04 -20.41
C VAL A 50 7.20 -1.62 -20.78
N GLY A 51 7.05 -1.10 -22.00
CA GLY A 51 5.76 -0.67 -22.55
C GLY A 51 5.19 -1.69 -23.56
N PRO A 52 3.89 -1.59 -23.88
CA PRO A 52 3.29 -2.39 -24.95
C PRO A 52 4.03 -2.21 -26.30
N PRO A 53 4.14 -3.26 -27.12
CA PRO A 53 3.41 -4.53 -27.01
C PRO A 53 4.08 -5.59 -26.13
N ASP A 54 5.23 -5.33 -25.53
CA ASP A 54 5.98 -6.33 -24.77
C ASP A 54 5.34 -6.63 -23.41
N CYS A 55 5.35 -7.90 -23.01
CA CYS A 55 4.91 -8.29 -21.67
C CYS A 55 5.91 -7.87 -20.60
N ARG A 56 5.35 -7.55 -19.44
CA ARG A 56 6.06 -6.98 -18.29
C ARG A 56 6.36 -8.03 -17.22
N CYS A 57 7.42 -7.80 -16.46
CA CYS A 57 7.82 -8.63 -15.31
C CYS A 57 8.07 -7.81 -14.05
N ASP A 58 7.71 -6.53 -14.06
CA ASP A 58 7.76 -5.67 -12.88
C ASP A 58 6.55 -5.88 -11.96
N ASN A 59 6.67 -5.32 -10.75
CA ASN A 59 5.70 -5.42 -9.66
C ASN A 59 4.30 -4.83 -9.96
N LEU A 60 4.12 -4.05 -11.04
CA LEU A 60 2.83 -3.51 -11.47
C LEU A 60 2.21 -4.24 -12.66
N CYS A 61 2.90 -5.19 -13.29
CA CYS A 61 2.39 -5.89 -14.49
C CYS A 61 0.97 -6.47 -14.26
N LYS A 62 0.70 -6.95 -13.04
CA LYS A 62 -0.59 -7.53 -12.62
C LYS A 62 -1.71 -6.51 -12.60
N SER A 63 -1.41 -5.28 -12.16
CA SER A 63 -2.40 -4.20 -12.10
C SER A 63 -2.80 -3.70 -13.48
N TYR A 64 -1.91 -3.84 -14.48
CA TYR A 64 -2.16 -3.50 -15.87
C TYR A 64 -2.64 -4.67 -16.74
N SER A 65 -2.75 -5.87 -16.17
CA SER A 65 -3.04 -7.11 -16.91
C SER A 65 -2.08 -7.33 -18.10
N SER A 66 -0.78 -7.12 -17.85
CA SER A 66 0.27 -7.05 -18.87
C SER A 66 1.47 -7.96 -18.57
N CYS A 67 1.37 -8.83 -17.57
CA CYS A 67 2.44 -9.75 -17.23
C CYS A 67 2.68 -10.77 -18.35
N CYS A 68 3.92 -11.25 -18.47
CA CYS A 68 4.20 -12.45 -19.23
C CYS A 68 3.48 -13.66 -18.61
N HIS A 69 3.18 -14.68 -19.43
CA HIS A 69 2.37 -15.84 -19.04
C HIS A 69 2.93 -16.61 -17.83
N ASP A 70 4.25 -16.59 -17.64
CA ASP A 70 5.00 -17.34 -16.62
C ASP A 70 5.38 -16.49 -15.39
N PHE A 71 4.88 -15.26 -15.28
CA PHE A 71 5.22 -14.34 -14.17
C PHE A 71 4.89 -14.94 -12.79
N ASP A 72 3.73 -15.58 -12.62
CA ASP A 72 3.34 -16.12 -11.31
C ASP A 72 4.25 -17.27 -10.88
N GLU A 73 4.53 -18.19 -11.80
CA GLU A 73 5.38 -19.34 -11.55
C GLU A 73 6.83 -18.93 -11.26
N LEU A 74 7.38 -18.00 -12.04
CA LEU A 74 8.78 -17.62 -11.92
C LEU A 74 9.05 -16.58 -10.84
N CYS A 75 8.12 -15.63 -10.62
CA CYS A 75 8.36 -14.45 -9.78
C CYS A 75 7.59 -14.48 -8.47
N LEU A 76 6.47 -15.21 -8.37
CA LEU A 76 5.67 -15.35 -7.14
C LEU A 76 5.86 -16.72 -6.47
N LYS A 77 7.10 -17.23 -6.47
CA LYS A 77 7.46 -18.49 -5.82
C LYS A 77 7.16 -18.45 -4.32
N THR A 78 6.58 -19.54 -3.81
CA THR A 78 6.20 -19.75 -2.41
C THR A 78 6.74 -21.07 -1.82
N ALA A 79 7.38 -21.92 -2.63
CA ALA A 79 7.90 -23.20 -2.17
C ALA A 79 9.00 -23.01 -1.12
N GLY A 80 9.05 -23.91 -0.13
CA GLY A 80 10.00 -23.82 0.98
C GLY A 80 9.70 -22.72 2.00
N GLY A 81 8.62 -21.94 1.81
CA GLY A 81 8.25 -20.84 2.70
C GLY A 81 9.24 -19.67 2.67
N TRP A 82 9.11 -18.77 3.65
CA TRP A 82 9.86 -17.51 3.71
C TRP A 82 10.99 -17.50 4.76
N GLU A 83 11.21 -18.63 5.42
CA GLU A 83 12.14 -18.77 6.54
C GLU A 83 13.05 -19.99 6.28
N CYS A 84 14.34 -19.81 6.53
CA CYS A 84 15.27 -20.93 6.66
C CYS A 84 14.95 -21.74 7.92
N THR A 85 15.18 -23.04 7.82
CA THR A 85 15.16 -23.99 8.91
C THR A 85 16.53 -24.66 9.01
N LYS A 86 16.85 -25.30 10.14
CA LYS A 86 18.17 -25.93 10.36
C LYS A 86 18.51 -26.98 9.29
N ASP A 87 17.51 -27.71 8.80
CA ASP A 87 17.65 -28.71 7.75
C ASP A 87 17.91 -28.12 6.34
N ARG A 88 17.55 -26.85 6.11
CA ARG A 88 17.82 -26.14 4.85
C ARG A 88 19.19 -25.45 4.82
N CYS A 89 19.90 -25.38 5.95
CA CYS A 89 21.20 -24.71 6.00
C CYS A 89 22.24 -25.45 5.16
N GLY A 90 22.82 -24.75 4.16
CA GLY A 90 23.77 -25.36 3.24
C GLY A 90 23.11 -26.26 2.20
N GLU A 91 21.80 -26.09 1.96
CA GLU A 91 21.09 -26.83 0.92
C GLU A 91 21.73 -26.63 -0.46
N VAL A 92 21.64 -27.67 -1.30
CA VAL A 92 21.87 -27.48 -2.74
C VAL A 92 20.76 -26.57 -3.25
N ARG A 93 21.15 -25.49 -3.94
CA ARG A 93 20.22 -24.47 -4.41
C ARG A 93 19.13 -25.07 -5.31
N ASN A 94 17.88 -24.90 -4.90
CA ASN A 94 16.70 -25.16 -5.72
C ASN A 94 16.06 -23.84 -6.13
N GLU A 95 16.03 -23.55 -7.44
CA GLU A 95 15.47 -22.30 -7.97
C GLU A 95 13.95 -22.19 -7.78
N ASP A 96 13.24 -23.27 -7.45
CA ASP A 96 11.79 -23.23 -7.19
C ASP A 96 11.45 -22.66 -5.81
N ASN A 97 12.42 -22.62 -4.89
CA ASN A 97 12.23 -22.07 -3.55
C ASN A 97 11.94 -20.56 -3.60
N ALA A 98 11.12 -20.08 -2.66
CA ALA A 98 10.76 -18.67 -2.56
C ALA A 98 11.95 -17.77 -2.18
N CYS A 99 12.81 -18.30 -1.30
CA CYS A 99 14.08 -17.75 -0.85
C CYS A 99 15.03 -18.90 -0.50
N HIS A 100 16.34 -18.61 -0.43
CA HIS A 100 17.37 -19.64 -0.37
C HIS A 100 18.10 -19.70 0.97
N CYS A 101 18.61 -20.89 1.29
CA CYS A 101 19.46 -21.16 2.46
C CYS A 101 20.80 -21.80 2.06
N SER A 102 21.13 -21.73 0.77
CA SER A 102 22.38 -22.18 0.17
C SER A 102 23.51 -21.19 0.46
N GLU A 103 24.76 -21.67 0.42
CA GLU A 103 25.94 -20.82 0.71
C GLU A 103 26.12 -19.64 -0.27
N ASP A 104 25.56 -19.73 -1.48
CA ASP A 104 25.64 -18.67 -2.50
C ASP A 104 24.54 -17.60 -2.40
N CYS A 105 23.55 -17.78 -1.52
CA CYS A 105 22.37 -16.90 -1.48
C CYS A 105 22.72 -15.45 -1.13
N LEU A 106 23.77 -15.24 -0.31
CA LEU A 106 24.22 -13.90 0.09
C LEU A 106 24.78 -13.14 -1.10
N ALA A 107 25.57 -13.82 -1.94
CA ALA A 107 26.16 -13.22 -3.14
C ALA A 107 25.09 -12.93 -4.20
N ARG A 108 24.02 -13.72 -4.24
CA ARG A 108 22.87 -13.53 -5.15
C ARG A 108 21.82 -12.56 -4.60
N GLY A 109 21.86 -12.24 -3.31
CA GLY A 109 20.90 -11.34 -2.66
C GLY A 109 19.50 -11.93 -2.53
N ASP A 110 19.38 -13.25 -2.37
CA ASP A 110 18.09 -13.96 -2.37
C ASP A 110 17.92 -14.94 -1.21
N CYS A 111 18.72 -14.78 -0.16
CA CYS A 111 18.53 -15.54 1.08
C CYS A 111 17.17 -15.26 1.72
N CYS A 112 16.64 -16.24 2.45
CA CYS A 112 15.60 -15.93 3.44
C CYS A 112 16.18 -15.00 4.51
N THR A 113 15.38 -14.08 5.04
CA THR A 113 15.88 -12.98 5.89
C THR A 113 16.47 -13.46 7.22
N ASN A 114 16.04 -14.62 7.70
CA ASN A 114 16.56 -15.26 8.91
C ASN A 114 17.76 -16.20 8.65
N TYR A 115 18.33 -16.23 7.44
CA TYR A 115 19.40 -17.16 7.07
C TYR A 115 20.62 -17.09 7.99
N GLN A 116 21.15 -15.89 8.26
CA GLN A 116 22.32 -15.77 9.13
C GLN A 116 22.01 -16.15 10.58
N VAL A 117 20.79 -15.87 11.05
CA VAL A 117 20.35 -16.27 12.39
C VAL A 117 20.31 -17.79 12.51
N VAL A 118 19.61 -18.46 11.59
CA VAL A 118 19.38 -19.91 11.68
C VAL A 118 20.63 -20.71 11.32
N CYS A 119 21.38 -20.28 10.31
CA CYS A 119 22.45 -21.08 9.72
C CYS A 119 23.86 -20.65 10.13
N LYS A 120 24.05 -19.41 10.61
CA LYS A 120 25.37 -18.86 10.98
C LYS A 120 25.47 -18.43 12.44
N GLY A 121 24.38 -18.53 13.21
CA GLY A 121 24.38 -18.24 14.66
C GLY A 121 24.35 -16.75 15.01
N GLU A 122 23.94 -15.89 14.07
CA GLU A 122 23.68 -14.47 14.36
C GLU A 122 22.41 -14.28 15.21
N SER A 123 22.28 -13.12 15.86
CA SER A 123 21.06 -12.69 16.53
C SER A 123 20.08 -12.01 15.57
N HIS A 124 18.78 -12.10 15.84
CA HIS A 124 17.81 -11.22 15.18
C HIS A 124 18.13 -9.76 15.51
N TRP A 125 17.87 -8.85 14.58
CA TRP A 125 18.11 -7.42 14.79
C TRP A 125 17.38 -6.90 16.02
N VAL A 126 16.17 -7.39 16.31
CA VAL A 126 15.37 -6.93 17.45
C VAL A 126 16.01 -7.27 18.79
N ASP A 127 16.79 -8.35 18.86
CA ASP A 127 17.43 -8.84 20.08
C ASP A 127 18.73 -8.11 20.39
N ASP A 128 19.30 -7.39 19.42
CA ASP A 128 20.51 -6.58 19.63
C ASP A 128 20.21 -5.38 20.55
N ASP A 129 21.24 -4.81 21.17
CA ASP A 129 21.10 -3.55 21.89
C ASP A 129 20.88 -2.36 20.94
N CYS A 130 20.38 -1.26 21.49
CA CYS A 130 20.28 -0.02 20.75
C CYS A 130 21.58 0.78 20.85
N GLU A 131 22.27 0.88 19.72
CA GLU A 131 23.52 1.60 19.60
C GLU A 131 23.37 2.84 18.72
N GLU A 132 23.83 3.98 19.20
CA GLU A 132 23.79 5.25 18.47
C GLU A 132 24.51 5.14 17.11
N ILE A 133 23.88 5.62 16.03
CA ILE A 133 24.46 5.67 14.69
C ILE A 133 24.87 7.12 14.41
N LYS A 134 26.14 7.46 14.70
CA LYS A 134 26.66 8.83 14.54
C LYS A 134 26.92 9.20 13.08
N THR A 135 27.29 8.20 12.27
CA THR A 135 27.57 8.33 10.84
C THR A 135 27.08 7.07 10.11
N PRO A 136 26.65 7.16 8.84
CA PRO A 136 26.23 5.97 8.10
C PRO A 136 27.33 4.91 7.99
N GLU A 137 27.01 3.67 8.36
CA GLU A 137 27.93 2.52 8.27
C GLU A 137 27.55 1.66 7.06
N CYS A 138 27.95 2.10 5.87
CA CYS A 138 27.56 1.49 4.60
C CYS A 138 28.69 0.63 3.98
N PRO A 139 28.35 -0.49 3.30
CA PRO A 139 29.30 -1.21 2.47
C PRO A 139 29.88 -0.35 1.33
N ALA A 140 31.00 -0.79 0.75
CA ALA A 140 31.58 -0.14 -0.41
C ALA A 140 30.58 -0.05 -1.58
N GLY A 141 30.66 1.04 -2.35
CA GLY A 141 29.74 1.33 -3.46
C GLY A 141 28.51 2.16 -3.09
N PHE A 142 28.14 2.23 -1.80
CA PHE A 142 27.07 3.12 -1.34
C PHE A 142 27.58 4.57 -1.18
N VAL A 143 27.20 5.43 -2.12
CA VAL A 143 27.59 6.86 -2.12
C VAL A 143 26.75 7.74 -1.19
N ARG A 144 25.62 7.22 -0.69
CA ARG A 144 24.71 7.86 0.26
C ARG A 144 23.86 6.79 0.97
N PRO A 145 23.36 7.06 2.19
CA PRO A 145 22.44 6.15 2.85
C PRO A 145 21.14 6.03 2.05
N PRO A 146 20.71 4.82 1.66
CA PRO A 146 19.41 4.64 1.02
C PRO A 146 18.26 4.99 1.97
N LEU A 147 17.09 5.30 1.40
CA LEU A 147 15.85 5.55 2.13
C LEU A 147 14.83 4.45 1.85
N ILE A 148 14.27 3.86 2.90
CA ILE A 148 13.12 2.95 2.79
C ILE A 148 11.92 3.59 3.49
N ILE A 149 10.85 3.83 2.74
CA ILE A 149 9.57 4.28 3.27
C ILE A 149 8.69 3.06 3.50
N PHE A 150 8.45 2.71 4.76
CA PHE A 150 7.59 1.60 5.18
C PHE A 150 6.21 2.14 5.55
N SER A 151 5.29 2.15 4.58
CA SER A 151 3.93 2.66 4.76
C SER A 151 2.95 1.59 5.25
N VAL A 152 2.15 1.91 6.26
CA VAL A 152 1.15 1.01 6.87
C VAL A 152 -0.23 1.65 6.88
N ASP A 153 -1.16 1.11 6.09
CA ASP A 153 -2.50 1.68 5.91
C ASP A 153 -3.32 1.61 7.21
N GLY A 154 -3.96 2.71 7.61
CA GLY A 154 -4.86 2.75 8.76
C GLY A 154 -4.18 2.51 10.10
N PHE A 155 -2.86 2.69 10.18
CA PHE A 155 -2.10 2.53 11.42
C PHE A 155 -2.36 3.70 12.38
N ARG A 156 -3.39 3.55 13.23
CA ARG A 156 -3.74 4.52 14.27
C ARG A 156 -2.57 4.70 15.25
N ALA A 157 -2.19 5.96 15.53
CA ALA A 157 -1.07 6.29 16.42
C ALA A 157 -1.15 5.59 17.80
N SER A 158 -2.36 5.42 18.36
CA SER A 158 -2.54 4.73 19.64
C SER A 158 -2.20 3.25 19.63
N TYR A 159 -2.06 2.60 18.46
CA TYR A 159 -1.61 1.20 18.39
C TYR A 159 -0.19 1.03 18.94
N MET A 160 0.66 2.06 18.85
CA MET A 160 2.00 2.04 19.46
C MET A 160 1.97 1.82 20.97
N LYS A 161 0.86 2.14 21.66
CA LYS A 161 0.69 1.86 23.10
C LYS A 161 0.67 0.37 23.45
N LYS A 162 0.46 -0.51 22.46
CA LYS A 162 0.56 -1.97 22.66
C LYS A 162 2.02 -2.40 22.90
N GLY A 163 2.99 -1.59 22.50
CA GLY A 163 4.41 -1.73 22.82
C GLY A 163 5.05 -3.03 22.34
N SER A 164 6.21 -3.34 22.91
CA SER A 164 7.05 -4.47 22.51
C SER A 164 6.43 -5.86 22.71
N LYS A 165 5.39 -5.99 23.53
CA LYS A 165 4.67 -7.27 23.69
C LYS A 165 3.92 -7.69 22.43
N VAL A 166 3.55 -6.74 21.58
CA VAL A 166 2.83 -6.98 20.32
C VAL A 166 3.71 -6.67 19.12
N MET A 167 4.47 -5.58 19.19
CA MET A 167 5.27 -5.08 18.07
C MET A 167 6.71 -4.76 18.50
N PRO A 168 7.53 -5.77 18.84
CA PRO A 168 8.89 -5.56 19.33
C PRO A 168 9.82 -4.86 18.33
N ASN A 169 9.76 -5.18 17.03
CA ASN A 169 10.62 -4.55 16.02
C ASN A 169 10.27 -3.07 15.82
N ILE A 170 8.98 -2.78 15.67
CA ILE A 170 8.46 -1.42 15.51
C ILE A 170 8.71 -0.60 16.77
N GLU A 171 8.57 -1.19 17.96
CA GLU A 171 8.88 -0.52 19.22
C GLU A 171 10.37 -0.20 19.35
N LYS A 172 11.27 -1.08 18.89
CA LYS A 172 12.71 -0.81 18.83
C LYS A 172 13.03 0.34 17.87
N LEU A 173 12.42 0.37 16.68
CA LEU A 173 12.55 1.52 15.76
C LEU A 173 12.07 2.82 16.43
N ARG A 174 10.95 2.79 17.15
CA ARG A 174 10.36 3.95 17.83
C ARG A 174 11.23 4.47 18.98
N SER A 175 11.75 3.58 19.82
CA SER A 175 12.48 3.94 21.04
C SER A 175 13.94 4.31 20.79
N CYS A 176 14.56 3.72 19.77
CA CYS A 176 15.98 3.92 19.47
C CYS A 176 16.22 4.89 18.31
N GLY A 177 15.20 5.13 17.47
CA GLY A 177 15.19 6.16 16.44
C GLY A 177 14.53 7.45 16.91
N THR A 178 14.11 8.27 15.93
CA THR A 178 13.30 9.47 16.17
C THR A 178 11.82 9.15 15.95
N HIS A 179 10.95 9.58 16.87
CA HIS A 179 9.51 9.42 16.72
C HIS A 179 8.74 10.68 17.14
N SER A 180 7.53 10.83 16.61
CA SER A 180 6.52 11.76 17.09
C SER A 180 5.41 10.99 17.83
N PRO A 181 4.73 11.58 18.84
CA PRO A 181 3.56 10.95 19.45
C PRO A 181 2.44 10.60 18.44
N TYR A 182 2.33 11.38 17.37
CA TYR A 182 1.47 11.11 16.22
C TYR A 182 1.89 11.97 15.01
N MET A 183 1.44 11.60 13.82
CA MET A 183 1.52 12.43 12.62
C MET A 183 0.11 12.81 12.18
N ARG A 184 -0.12 14.08 11.80
CA ARG A 184 -1.44 14.56 11.38
C ARG A 184 -1.66 14.26 9.89
N PRO A 185 -2.69 13.49 9.50
CA PRO A 185 -3.06 13.30 8.10
C PRO A 185 -3.75 14.55 7.52
N VAL A 186 -3.85 14.62 6.20
CA VAL A 186 -4.70 15.61 5.52
C VAL A 186 -6.16 15.16 5.47
N TYR A 187 -7.06 16.12 5.29
CA TYR A 187 -8.46 15.84 5.00
C TYR A 187 -8.70 15.69 3.47
N PRO A 188 -9.49 14.69 3.03
CA PRO A 188 -10.10 13.65 3.84
C PRO A 188 -9.08 12.60 4.28
N THR A 189 -9.24 12.09 5.51
CA THR A 189 -8.35 11.07 6.11
C THR A 189 -8.61 9.70 5.50
N LYS A 190 -8.17 9.55 4.25
CA LYS A 190 -8.33 8.39 3.37
C LYS A 190 -7.02 8.10 2.66
N THR A 191 -6.83 6.84 2.28
CA THR A 191 -5.61 6.29 1.69
C THR A 191 -5.06 7.08 0.51
N PHE A 192 -5.78 7.19 -0.62
CA PHE A 192 -5.23 7.80 -1.83
C PHE A 192 -4.83 9.27 -1.64
N PRO A 193 -5.67 10.12 -1.02
CA PRO A 193 -5.28 11.49 -0.67
C PRO A 193 -4.02 11.57 0.18
N ASN A 194 -3.92 10.76 1.24
CA ASN A 194 -2.81 10.85 2.20
C ASN A 194 -1.51 10.26 1.66
N LEU A 195 -1.54 9.11 0.97
CA LEU A 195 -0.35 8.54 0.35
C LEU A 195 0.20 9.47 -0.73
N TYR A 196 -0.66 10.13 -1.52
CA TYR A 196 -0.20 11.05 -2.55
C TYR A 196 0.26 12.40 -1.99
N THR A 197 -0.36 12.87 -0.90
CA THR A 197 0.18 13.98 -0.09
C THR A 197 1.58 13.64 0.44
N LEU A 198 1.78 12.45 1.00
CA LEU A 198 3.10 12.01 1.50
C LEU A 198 4.14 12.01 0.37
N ALA A 199 3.75 11.56 -0.83
CA ALA A 199 4.64 11.53 -1.98
C ALA A 199 4.99 12.91 -2.55
N THR A 200 4.13 13.92 -2.38
CA THR A 200 4.24 15.22 -3.08
C THR A 200 4.48 16.42 -2.17
N GLY A 201 4.18 16.32 -0.88
CA GLY A 201 4.15 17.45 0.06
C GLY A 201 3.02 18.46 -0.20
N LEU A 202 2.05 18.12 -1.05
CA LEU A 202 0.95 19.00 -1.45
C LEU A 202 -0.36 18.64 -0.74
N TYR A 203 -1.27 19.59 -0.62
CA TYR A 203 -2.65 19.31 -0.21
C TYR A 203 -3.45 18.61 -1.32
N PRO A 204 -4.51 17.85 -0.98
CA PRO A 204 -5.38 17.19 -1.96
C PRO A 204 -5.96 18.07 -3.06
N GLU A 205 -6.33 19.30 -2.73
CA GLU A 205 -6.83 20.27 -3.71
C GLU A 205 -5.78 20.70 -4.73
N SER A 206 -4.48 20.60 -4.40
CA SER A 206 -3.37 20.96 -5.30
C SER A 206 -2.88 19.79 -6.13
N HIS A 207 -2.76 18.59 -5.53
CA HIS A 207 -2.32 17.40 -6.25
C HIS A 207 -3.45 16.66 -6.99
N GLY A 208 -4.71 17.07 -6.82
CA GLY A 208 -5.88 16.59 -7.56
C GLY A 208 -6.55 15.33 -7.01
N ILE A 209 -5.91 14.61 -6.09
CA ILE A 209 -6.45 13.38 -5.48
C ILE A 209 -7.24 13.73 -4.22
N VAL A 210 -8.45 14.27 -4.41
CA VAL A 210 -9.32 14.78 -3.33
C VAL A 210 -10.15 13.71 -2.61
N GLY A 211 -10.07 12.44 -3.05
CA GLY A 211 -10.73 11.32 -2.37
C GLY A 211 -10.51 9.97 -3.05
N ASN A 212 -10.79 8.89 -2.31
CA ASN A 212 -10.75 7.51 -2.84
C ASN A 212 -11.79 7.25 -3.96
N SER A 213 -12.82 8.09 -4.04
CA SER A 213 -13.71 8.21 -5.20
C SER A 213 -13.94 9.68 -5.47
N MET A 214 -13.89 10.11 -6.73
CA MET A 214 -14.10 11.51 -7.12
C MET A 214 -14.58 11.60 -8.57
N TYR A 215 -15.36 12.63 -8.88
CA TYR A 215 -15.85 12.90 -10.22
C TYR A 215 -15.26 14.22 -10.68
N ASP A 216 -14.71 14.24 -11.89
CA ASP A 216 -14.21 15.44 -12.54
C ASP A 216 -15.19 15.85 -13.66
N PRO A 217 -15.80 17.05 -13.58
CA PRO A 217 -16.78 17.50 -14.56
C PRO A 217 -16.16 17.92 -15.90
N VAL A 218 -14.86 18.22 -15.95
CA VAL A 218 -14.14 18.55 -17.20
C VAL A 218 -13.83 17.27 -17.96
N PHE A 219 -13.40 16.22 -17.25
CA PHE A 219 -13.15 14.91 -17.85
C PHE A 219 -14.43 14.10 -18.10
N ASP A 220 -15.53 14.49 -17.48
CA ASP A 220 -16.76 13.71 -17.35
C ASP A 220 -16.49 12.25 -16.97
N ALA A 221 -15.60 12.07 -15.99
CA ALA A 221 -15.08 10.77 -15.59
C ALA A 221 -15.09 10.61 -14.07
N THR A 222 -15.24 9.37 -13.61
CA THR A 222 -15.23 9.06 -12.17
C THR A 222 -14.04 8.18 -11.82
N PHE A 223 -13.18 8.69 -10.96
CA PHE A 223 -12.10 7.96 -10.31
C PHE A 223 -12.65 7.11 -9.18
N HIS A 224 -12.18 5.86 -9.09
CA HIS A 224 -12.50 4.93 -8.01
C HIS A 224 -11.27 4.09 -7.62
N LEU A 225 -11.23 3.59 -6.38
CA LEU A 225 -10.22 2.62 -5.91
C LEU A 225 -10.11 1.39 -6.82
N ARG A 226 -11.28 0.87 -7.24
CA ARG A 226 -11.38 -0.27 -8.15
C ARG A 226 -11.57 0.21 -9.59
N GLY A 227 -11.09 -0.57 -10.54
CA GLY A 227 -11.15 -0.24 -11.97
C GLY A 227 -9.88 0.44 -12.50
N ARG A 228 -9.90 0.73 -13.81
CA ARG A 228 -8.71 1.19 -14.55
C ARG A 228 -8.52 2.70 -14.59
N GLU A 229 -9.58 3.48 -14.37
CA GLU A 229 -9.55 4.94 -14.52
C GLU A 229 -8.47 5.60 -13.66
N LYS A 230 -8.21 5.05 -12.47
CA LYS A 230 -7.14 5.54 -11.57
C LYS A 230 -5.73 5.45 -12.15
N PHE A 231 -5.49 4.63 -13.17
CA PHE A 231 -4.18 4.54 -13.82
C PHE A 231 -3.96 5.63 -14.86
N ASN A 232 -5.00 6.41 -15.22
CA ASN A 232 -4.84 7.52 -16.13
C ASN A 232 -4.08 8.66 -15.43
N HIS A 233 -2.94 9.05 -16.00
CA HIS A 233 -2.05 10.08 -15.46
C HIS A 233 -2.73 11.45 -15.29
N ARG A 234 -3.83 11.73 -16.01
CA ARG A 234 -4.58 13.01 -15.92
C ARG A 234 -5.08 13.37 -14.51
N TRP A 235 -5.25 12.38 -13.65
CA TRP A 235 -5.72 12.59 -12.26
C TRP A 235 -4.61 13.06 -11.31
N TRP A 236 -3.35 12.80 -11.64
CA TRP A 236 -2.24 12.83 -10.70
C TRP A 236 -1.38 14.08 -10.94
N GLY A 237 -1.73 15.16 -10.24
CA GLY A 237 -1.01 16.44 -10.32
C GLY A 237 0.25 16.50 -9.46
N GLY A 238 0.97 17.62 -9.52
CA GLY A 238 2.19 17.83 -8.73
C GLY A 238 3.38 16.98 -9.22
N GLN A 239 4.39 16.82 -8.35
CA GLN A 239 5.58 16.02 -8.64
C GLN A 239 5.91 15.09 -7.47
N PRO A 240 5.62 13.78 -7.56
CA PRO A 240 5.88 12.86 -6.47
C PRO A 240 7.37 12.55 -6.31
N LEU A 241 7.75 12.02 -5.14
CA LEU A 241 9.13 11.78 -4.72
C LEU A 241 9.95 10.99 -5.74
N TRP A 242 9.39 9.92 -6.31
CA TRP A 242 10.10 9.10 -7.30
C TRP A 242 10.39 9.85 -8.60
N ILE A 243 9.50 10.74 -9.04
CA ILE A 243 9.76 11.60 -10.22
C ILE A 243 10.82 12.66 -9.88
N THR A 244 10.76 13.24 -8.68
CA THR A 244 11.78 14.19 -8.20
C THR A 244 13.16 13.54 -8.15
N ALA A 245 13.25 12.31 -7.65
CA ALA A 245 14.48 11.54 -7.61
C ALA A 245 15.04 11.30 -9.02
N THR A 246 14.23 10.73 -9.92
CA THR A 246 14.66 10.41 -11.30
C THR A 246 15.09 11.67 -12.05
N LYS A 247 14.36 12.79 -11.94
CA LYS A 247 14.74 14.06 -12.58
C LYS A 247 16.06 14.63 -12.07
N GLN A 248 16.50 14.26 -10.87
CA GLN A 248 17.78 14.67 -10.28
C GLN A 248 18.86 13.60 -10.39
N GLY A 249 18.68 12.58 -11.24
CA GLY A 249 19.66 11.51 -11.46
C GLY A 249 19.77 10.52 -10.30
N VAL A 250 18.78 10.46 -9.42
CA VAL A 250 18.70 9.50 -8.32
C VAL A 250 17.69 8.40 -8.68
N LYS A 251 18.15 7.14 -8.68
CA LYS A 251 17.28 5.99 -9.01
C LYS A 251 16.27 5.72 -7.88
N ALA A 252 15.03 5.50 -8.26
CA ALA A 252 13.94 5.11 -7.37
C ALA A 252 13.50 3.67 -7.67
N GLY A 253 13.34 2.86 -6.63
CA GLY A 253 12.60 1.60 -6.73
C GLY A 253 11.12 1.87 -6.92
N THR A 254 10.32 0.82 -7.09
CA THR A 254 8.88 1.02 -7.20
C THR A 254 8.27 1.57 -5.91
N PHE A 255 7.18 2.33 -6.07
CA PHE A 255 6.40 2.88 -4.95
C PHE A 255 5.03 2.22 -4.77
N PHE A 256 4.70 1.26 -5.62
CA PHE A 256 3.39 0.63 -5.66
C PHE A 256 3.55 -0.87 -5.73
N TRP A 257 2.68 -1.63 -5.07
CA TRP A 257 2.74 -3.08 -5.10
C TRP A 257 1.36 -3.61 -5.51
N SER A 258 1.32 -4.53 -6.47
CA SER A 258 0.09 -5.25 -6.76
C SER A 258 -0.31 -6.05 -5.52
N VAL A 259 -1.59 -5.99 -5.14
CA VAL A 259 -2.13 -6.66 -3.94
C VAL A 259 -1.88 -8.17 -3.91
N VAL A 260 -1.66 -8.79 -5.09
CA VAL A 260 -1.36 -10.22 -5.21
C VAL A 260 0.07 -10.59 -4.78
N ILE A 261 0.97 -9.61 -4.65
CA ILE A 261 2.36 -9.82 -4.22
C ILE A 261 2.38 -9.87 -2.68
N PRO A 262 2.73 -11.02 -2.06
CA PRO A 262 2.80 -11.16 -0.59
C PRO A 262 3.82 -10.21 0.03
N HIS A 263 3.61 -9.80 1.28
CA HIS A 263 4.50 -8.84 1.98
C HIS A 263 5.93 -9.35 2.07
N GLU A 264 6.14 -10.65 2.32
CA GLU A 264 7.44 -11.28 2.37
C GLU A 264 8.18 -11.16 1.03
N ARG A 265 7.46 -11.34 -0.09
CA ARG A 265 8.02 -11.13 -1.43
C ARG A 265 8.41 -9.68 -1.66
N ARG A 266 7.61 -8.71 -1.20
CA ARG A 266 7.94 -7.27 -1.30
C ARG A 266 9.26 -6.97 -0.57
N ILE A 267 9.44 -7.51 0.64
CA ILE A 267 10.68 -7.37 1.42
C ILE A 267 11.87 -7.99 0.67
N LEU A 268 11.73 -9.24 0.21
CA LEU A 268 12.80 -9.92 -0.53
C LEU A 268 13.18 -9.15 -1.82
N THR A 269 12.21 -8.60 -2.53
CA THR A 269 12.48 -7.77 -3.72
C THR A 269 13.23 -6.48 -3.37
N ILE A 270 12.88 -5.78 -2.28
CA ILE A 270 13.63 -4.60 -1.82
C ILE A 270 15.07 -4.99 -1.46
N LEU A 271 15.28 -6.09 -0.75
CA LEU A 271 16.60 -6.60 -0.37
C LEU A 271 17.42 -6.99 -1.60
N GLN A 272 16.81 -7.66 -2.59
CA GLN A 272 17.46 -8.00 -3.86
C GLN A 272 17.84 -6.74 -4.65
N TRP A 273 16.98 -5.72 -4.68
CA TRP A 273 17.34 -4.45 -5.31
C TRP A 273 18.47 -3.72 -4.61
N LEU A 274 18.65 -3.92 -3.29
CA LEU A 274 19.78 -3.39 -2.52
C LEU A 274 21.10 -4.13 -2.79
N THR A 275 21.07 -5.32 -3.39
CA THR A 275 22.28 -6.07 -3.81
C THR A 275 22.65 -5.84 -5.27
N LEU A 276 21.85 -5.08 -6.03
CA LEU A 276 22.17 -4.74 -7.41
C LEU A 276 23.50 -3.96 -7.52
N PRO A 277 24.18 -4.03 -8.68
CA PRO A 277 25.36 -3.22 -8.97
C PRO A 277 25.16 -1.72 -8.72
N ASP A 278 26.22 -1.00 -8.38
CA ASP A 278 26.16 0.43 -8.00
C ASP A 278 25.46 1.33 -9.04
N ASN A 279 25.62 1.00 -10.32
CA ASN A 279 25.01 1.71 -11.44
C ASN A 279 23.54 1.36 -11.69
N GLU A 280 22.97 0.38 -10.99
CA GLU A 280 21.58 -0.09 -11.13
C GLU A 280 20.77 0.07 -9.83
N ARG A 281 21.44 -0.03 -8.68
CA ARG A 281 20.84 0.01 -7.35
C ARG A 281 20.06 1.33 -7.09
N PRO A 282 18.77 1.27 -6.72
CA PRO A 282 18.03 2.44 -6.29
C PRO A 282 18.58 3.08 -5.00
N SER A 283 18.27 4.36 -4.78
CA SER A 283 18.59 5.05 -3.52
C SER A 283 17.34 5.27 -2.64
N VAL A 284 16.14 5.10 -3.19
CA VAL A 284 14.88 5.23 -2.46
C VAL A 284 13.95 4.07 -2.82
N TYR A 285 13.28 3.54 -1.80
CA TYR A 285 12.40 2.38 -1.86
C TYR A 285 11.11 2.67 -1.09
N ALA A 286 10.01 2.04 -1.47
CA ALA A 286 8.82 2.04 -0.66
C ALA A 286 8.23 0.65 -0.50
N PHE A 287 7.87 0.31 0.72
CA PHE A 287 7.01 -0.80 1.07
C PHE A 287 5.63 -0.23 1.46
N TYR A 288 4.58 -0.95 1.11
CA TYR A 288 3.22 -0.61 1.56
C TYR A 288 2.55 -1.88 2.08
N SER A 289 1.85 -1.78 3.20
CA SER A 289 0.97 -2.81 3.74
C SER A 289 -0.47 -2.30 3.77
N GLU A 290 -1.38 -3.13 3.27
CA GLU A 290 -2.83 -2.93 3.33
C GLU A 290 -3.40 -3.13 4.75
N GLN A 291 -2.57 -3.60 5.69
CA GLN A 291 -2.90 -3.77 7.10
C GLN A 291 -2.20 -2.68 7.94
N PRO A 292 -2.80 -2.28 9.09
CA PRO A 292 -3.95 -2.89 9.75
C PRO A 292 -5.33 -2.36 9.30
N ASP A 293 -5.42 -1.52 8.27
CA ASP A 293 -6.66 -0.91 7.80
C ASP A 293 -7.79 -1.91 7.56
N PHE A 294 -7.53 -2.96 6.76
CA PHE A 294 -8.54 -3.97 6.45
C PHE A 294 -9.13 -4.63 7.70
N SER A 295 -8.28 -5.02 8.65
CA SER A 295 -8.73 -5.58 9.92
C SER A 295 -9.41 -4.54 10.80
N GLY A 296 -8.94 -3.29 10.81
CA GLY A 296 -9.56 -2.18 11.53
C GLY A 296 -10.97 -1.90 11.02
N HIS A 297 -11.20 -1.94 9.72
CA HIS A 297 -12.53 -1.84 9.11
C HIS A 297 -13.47 -2.98 9.54
N LYS A 298 -12.94 -4.18 9.74
CA LYS A 298 -13.75 -5.36 10.09
C LYS A 298 -14.06 -5.46 11.58
N TYR A 299 -13.13 -5.08 12.44
CA TYR A 299 -13.18 -5.35 13.88
C TYR A 299 -13.19 -4.08 14.75
N GLY A 300 -13.02 -2.90 14.14
CA GLY A 300 -12.82 -1.65 14.86
C GLY A 300 -11.41 -1.53 15.47
N PRO A 301 -10.98 -0.32 15.83
CA PRO A 301 -9.61 -0.07 16.30
C PRO A 301 -9.30 -0.67 17.68
N PHE A 302 -10.33 -1.01 18.47
CA PHE A 302 -10.19 -1.53 19.83
C PHE A 302 -10.50 -3.02 19.96
N GLY A 303 -10.87 -3.69 18.85
CA GLY A 303 -11.14 -5.12 18.85
C GLY A 303 -9.90 -5.94 19.25
N PRO A 304 -10.05 -7.02 20.05
CA PRO A 304 -8.93 -7.89 20.42
C PRO A 304 -8.24 -8.52 19.19
N GLU A 305 -8.99 -8.71 18.11
CA GLU A 305 -8.54 -9.24 16.81
C GLU A 305 -7.44 -8.38 16.19
N MET A 306 -7.34 -7.08 16.54
CA MET A 306 -6.30 -6.18 16.05
C MET A 306 -4.90 -6.58 16.50
N THR A 307 -4.77 -7.47 17.49
CA THR A 307 -3.46 -7.93 17.97
C THR A 307 -2.69 -8.70 16.89
N ASN A 308 -3.36 -9.59 16.14
CA ASN A 308 -2.68 -10.43 15.15
C ASN A 308 -2.19 -9.64 13.92
N PRO A 309 -3.01 -8.78 13.25
CA PRO A 309 -2.52 -7.95 12.15
C PRO A 309 -1.32 -7.08 12.54
N LEU A 310 -1.30 -6.56 13.76
CA LEU A 310 -0.17 -5.78 14.27
C LEU A 310 1.10 -6.65 14.47
N ARG A 311 0.94 -7.90 14.94
CA ARG A 311 2.06 -8.85 15.02
C ARG A 311 2.59 -9.22 13.64
N GLU A 312 1.72 -9.42 12.66
CA GLU A 312 2.15 -9.76 11.29
C GLU A 312 2.93 -8.62 10.65
N ILE A 313 2.48 -7.37 10.81
CA ILE A 313 3.24 -6.20 10.33
C ILE A 313 4.59 -6.10 11.04
N ASP A 314 4.63 -6.31 12.36
CA ASP A 314 5.88 -6.31 13.11
C ASP A 314 6.84 -7.42 12.65
N LYS A 315 6.30 -8.60 12.33
CA LYS A 315 7.06 -9.70 11.74
C LYS A 315 7.67 -9.29 10.39
N THR A 316 6.91 -8.61 9.54
CA THR A 316 7.43 -8.08 8.26
C THR A 316 8.51 -7.01 8.48
N VAL A 317 8.37 -6.14 9.48
CA VAL A 317 9.43 -5.19 9.86
C VAL A 317 10.67 -5.95 10.34
N GLY A 318 10.52 -7.00 11.14
CA GLY A 318 11.63 -7.87 11.55
C GLY A 318 12.34 -8.52 10.38
N GLN A 319 11.60 -9.06 9.41
CA GLN A 319 12.18 -9.60 8.17
C GLN A 319 13.01 -8.55 7.42
N LEU A 320 12.51 -7.32 7.31
CA LEU A 320 13.27 -6.23 6.69
C LEU A 320 14.56 -5.96 7.47
N MET A 321 14.48 -5.79 8.79
CA MET A 321 15.63 -5.41 9.61
C MET A 321 16.69 -6.53 9.68
N ASP A 322 16.27 -7.79 9.76
CA ASP A 322 17.17 -8.94 9.70
C ASP A 322 17.85 -9.04 8.33
N GLY A 323 17.10 -8.86 7.24
CA GLY A 323 17.64 -8.81 5.89
C GLY A 323 18.64 -7.66 5.71
N LEU A 324 18.34 -6.47 6.24
CA LEU A 324 19.28 -5.35 6.26
C LEU A 324 20.52 -5.65 7.10
N LYS A 325 20.38 -6.32 8.26
CA LYS A 325 21.52 -6.72 9.10
C LYS A 325 22.42 -7.70 8.35
N GLN A 326 21.83 -8.71 7.72
CA GLN A 326 22.50 -9.69 6.87
C GLN A 326 23.32 -9.04 5.75
N LEU A 327 22.79 -7.98 5.13
CA LEU A 327 23.47 -7.22 4.08
C LEU A 327 24.42 -6.14 4.60
N LYS A 328 24.62 -6.03 5.92
CA LYS A 328 25.40 -4.97 6.59
C LYS A 328 24.89 -3.56 6.29
N LEU A 329 23.57 -3.42 6.17
CA LEU A 329 22.86 -2.18 5.84
C LEU A 329 22.00 -1.63 6.98
N HIS A 330 21.78 -2.39 8.06
CA HIS A 330 20.94 -1.98 9.20
C HIS A 330 21.42 -0.69 9.91
N ARG A 331 22.70 -0.33 9.79
CA ARG A 331 23.30 0.93 10.29
C ARG A 331 23.67 1.92 9.16
N CYS A 332 23.23 1.64 7.93
CA CYS A 332 23.42 2.47 6.74
C CYS A 332 22.11 3.14 6.30
N VAL A 333 21.05 2.35 6.20
CA VAL A 333 19.76 2.75 5.61
C VAL A 333 18.97 3.62 6.58
N ASN A 334 18.35 4.69 6.06
CA ASN A 334 17.32 5.41 6.77
C ASN A 334 15.96 4.73 6.53
N VAL A 335 15.25 4.39 7.60
CA VAL A 335 13.90 3.80 7.53
C VAL A 335 12.88 4.78 8.08
N ILE A 336 11.86 5.10 7.29
CA ILE A 336 10.69 5.86 7.72
C ILE A 336 9.51 4.89 7.85
N PHE A 337 9.09 4.60 9.09
CA PHE A 337 7.85 3.88 9.35
C PHE A 337 6.70 4.88 9.51
N VAL A 338 5.68 4.79 8.65
CA VAL A 338 4.67 5.85 8.54
C VAL A 338 3.28 5.30 8.22
N GLY A 339 2.26 5.81 8.92
CA GLY A 339 0.85 5.59 8.59
C GLY A 339 0.28 6.73 7.74
N ASP A 340 -0.73 6.42 6.93
CA ASP A 340 -1.45 7.39 6.09
C ASP A 340 -2.64 8.03 6.82
N HIS A 341 -3.35 7.26 7.66
CA HIS A 341 -4.39 7.73 8.55
C HIS A 341 -4.60 6.81 9.77
N GLY A 342 -5.50 7.20 10.66
CA GLY A 342 -5.96 6.36 11.77
C GLY A 342 -7.17 5.50 11.40
N MET A 343 -7.84 4.99 12.44
CA MET A 343 -9.06 4.19 12.33
C MET A 343 -9.99 4.57 13.48
N GLU A 344 -11.31 4.58 13.23
CA GLU A 344 -12.32 4.92 14.24
C GLU A 344 -13.38 3.82 14.37
N ASP A 345 -14.02 3.76 15.54
CA ASP A 345 -15.20 2.92 15.76
C ASP A 345 -16.41 3.49 15.01
N VAL A 346 -16.78 2.84 13.90
CA VAL A 346 -17.96 3.17 13.09
C VAL A 346 -18.76 1.90 12.87
N THR A 347 -20.04 1.92 13.25
CA THR A 347 -20.98 0.81 13.03
C THR A 347 -22.15 1.26 12.17
N CYS A 348 -22.84 0.31 11.55
CA CYS A 348 -24.02 0.60 10.72
C CYS A 348 -25.13 1.34 11.49
N ASP A 349 -25.25 1.11 12.80
CA ASP A 349 -26.27 1.74 13.65
C ASP A 349 -26.11 3.26 13.73
N ARG A 350 -24.89 3.77 13.52
CA ARG A 350 -24.55 5.21 13.56
C ARG A 350 -24.52 5.81 12.16
N THR A 351 -25.58 5.58 11.40
CA THR A 351 -25.72 6.10 10.02
C THR A 351 -26.83 7.16 9.94
N GLU A 352 -26.47 8.35 9.48
CA GLU A 352 -27.42 9.39 9.10
C GLU A 352 -27.87 9.21 7.65
N PHE A 353 -29.18 9.33 7.41
CA PHE A 353 -29.77 9.19 6.08
C PHE A 353 -30.29 10.54 5.58
N LEU A 354 -29.83 10.99 4.41
CA LEU A 354 -30.29 12.26 3.82
C LEU A 354 -31.79 12.29 3.54
N SER A 355 -32.43 11.13 3.35
CA SER A 355 -33.89 11.01 3.15
C SER A 355 -34.71 11.46 4.37
N ASN A 356 -34.09 11.53 5.55
CA ASN A 356 -34.74 12.08 6.75
C ASN A 356 -34.74 13.63 6.77
N TYR A 357 -34.02 14.27 5.85
CA TYR A 357 -33.83 15.72 5.80
C TYR A 357 -34.31 16.33 4.47
N LEU A 358 -34.16 15.59 3.37
CA LEU A 358 -34.47 16.03 2.02
C LEU A 358 -35.66 15.25 1.46
N THR A 359 -36.61 15.96 0.84
CA THR A 359 -37.81 15.37 0.25
C THR A 359 -37.51 14.49 -0.96
N ASN A 360 -36.47 14.83 -1.75
CA ASN A 360 -36.07 14.04 -2.91
C ASN A 360 -34.55 13.82 -2.91
N VAL A 361 -34.12 12.59 -2.61
CA VAL A 361 -32.72 12.17 -2.67
C VAL A 361 -32.35 11.50 -3.99
N ASP A 362 -33.33 11.18 -4.84
CA ASP A 362 -33.09 10.50 -6.12
C ASP A 362 -32.45 11.42 -7.17
N ASP A 363 -32.58 12.74 -7.00
CA ASP A 363 -32.03 13.77 -7.88
C ASP A 363 -30.57 14.13 -7.57
N ILE A 364 -29.99 13.57 -6.51
CA ILE A 364 -28.62 13.86 -6.07
C ILE A 364 -27.74 12.61 -6.12
N THR A 365 -26.44 12.83 -6.28
CA THR A 365 -25.39 11.84 -6.02
C THR A 365 -24.63 12.25 -4.77
N LEU A 366 -24.54 11.33 -3.81
CA LEU A 366 -23.76 11.47 -2.59
C LEU A 366 -22.51 10.60 -2.69
N VAL A 367 -21.34 11.17 -2.41
CA VAL A 367 -20.17 10.40 -1.96
C VAL A 367 -20.31 10.23 -0.45
N PRO A 368 -20.61 9.01 0.05
CA PRO A 368 -21.05 8.79 1.44
C PRO A 368 -19.92 8.35 2.37
N GLY A 369 -20.30 8.04 3.62
CA GLY A 369 -19.44 7.43 4.63
C GLY A 369 -19.03 8.43 5.71
N THR A 370 -17.74 8.46 6.03
CA THR A 370 -17.17 9.36 7.05
C THR A 370 -17.03 10.82 6.59
N LEU A 371 -17.53 11.13 5.38
CA LEU A 371 -17.69 12.47 4.82
C LEU A 371 -18.83 12.45 3.81
N GLY A 372 -19.44 13.60 3.54
CA GLY A 372 -20.48 13.76 2.52
C GLY A 372 -20.07 14.76 1.46
N ARG A 373 -20.10 14.36 0.18
CA ARG A 373 -20.06 15.31 -0.95
C ARG A 373 -21.28 15.12 -1.83
N ILE A 374 -22.08 16.16 -1.99
CA ILE A 374 -23.34 16.14 -2.74
C ILE A 374 -23.12 16.86 -4.07
N ARG A 375 -23.59 16.26 -5.16
CA ARG A 375 -23.73 16.90 -6.48
C ARG A 375 -25.06 16.49 -7.11
N PRO A 376 -25.60 17.21 -8.11
CA PRO A 376 -26.76 16.73 -8.83
C PRO A 376 -26.43 15.40 -9.53
N LYS A 377 -27.41 14.50 -9.61
CA LYS A 377 -27.25 13.23 -10.33
C LYS A 377 -27.08 13.43 -11.83
N PHE A 378 -27.70 14.48 -12.37
CA PHE A 378 -27.59 14.89 -13.76
C PHE A 378 -26.94 16.27 -13.82
N SER A 379 -25.85 16.40 -14.59
CA SER A 379 -24.98 17.59 -14.61
C SER A 379 -25.71 18.90 -14.92
N ASN A 380 -26.82 18.85 -15.67
CA ASN A 380 -27.64 20.00 -16.05
C ASN A 380 -29.03 20.02 -15.37
N ASN A 381 -29.16 19.48 -14.15
CA ASN A 381 -30.44 19.48 -13.45
C ASN A 381 -30.81 20.90 -12.96
N ALA A 382 -31.65 21.61 -13.72
CA ALA A 382 -32.15 22.94 -13.35
C ALA A 382 -32.95 22.98 -12.03
N LYS A 383 -33.39 21.82 -11.52
CA LYS A 383 -34.08 21.70 -10.22
C LYS A 383 -33.12 21.59 -9.03
N TYR A 384 -31.82 21.46 -9.27
CA TYR A 384 -30.84 21.35 -8.20
C TYR A 384 -30.61 22.72 -7.53
N ASP A 385 -31.13 22.86 -6.32
CA ASP A 385 -30.94 24.06 -5.48
C ASP A 385 -30.04 23.72 -4.27
N PRO A 386 -28.73 24.05 -4.32
CA PRO A 386 -27.83 23.78 -3.22
C PRO A 386 -28.15 24.61 -1.97
N LYS A 387 -28.73 25.81 -2.10
CA LYS A 387 -29.10 26.64 -0.94
C LYS A 387 -30.25 26.00 -0.17
N ALA A 388 -31.27 25.51 -0.87
CA ALA A 388 -32.38 24.78 -0.26
C ALA A 388 -31.91 23.48 0.41
N ILE A 389 -31.00 22.73 -0.23
CA ILE A 389 -30.39 21.53 0.36
C ILE A 389 -29.67 21.86 1.68
N ILE A 390 -28.78 22.86 1.67
CA ILE A 390 -28.03 23.27 2.87
C ILE A 390 -28.98 23.73 3.97
N ALA A 391 -29.99 24.55 3.65
CA ALA A 391 -30.99 25.01 4.62
C ALA A 391 -31.76 23.84 5.26
N ASN A 392 -32.03 22.79 4.48
CA ASN A 392 -32.68 21.57 4.96
C ASN A 392 -31.76 20.62 5.72
N LEU A 393 -30.45 20.80 5.64
CA LEU A 393 -29.45 20.05 6.39
C LEU A 393 -28.93 20.82 7.62
N THR A 394 -29.33 22.07 7.82
CA THR A 394 -28.82 22.92 8.91
C THR A 394 -29.71 22.80 10.15
N CYS A 395 -29.15 22.25 11.24
CA CYS A 395 -29.74 22.25 12.58
C CYS A 395 -31.18 21.71 12.63
N LYS A 396 -31.47 20.61 11.91
CA LYS A 396 -32.84 20.04 11.86
C LYS A 396 -33.15 19.09 13.00
N LYS A 397 -32.12 18.50 13.60
CA LYS A 397 -32.24 17.64 14.78
C LYS A 397 -31.31 18.15 15.89
N PRO A 398 -31.74 18.06 17.16
CA PRO A 398 -30.91 18.49 18.29
C PRO A 398 -29.62 17.67 18.43
N ASP A 399 -29.64 16.41 17.97
CA ASP A 399 -28.57 15.42 18.02
C ASP A 399 -27.97 15.11 16.64
N GLN A 400 -28.09 16.03 15.67
CA GLN A 400 -27.58 15.83 14.31
C GLN A 400 -26.06 15.57 14.28
N HIS A 401 -25.63 14.49 13.62
CA HIS A 401 -24.23 14.02 13.63
C HIS A 401 -23.38 14.43 12.42
N PHE A 402 -23.80 15.44 11.66
CA PHE A 402 -23.04 16.02 10.55
C PHE A 402 -23.32 17.51 10.40
N LYS A 403 -22.41 18.24 9.74
CA LYS A 403 -22.53 19.68 9.46
C LYS A 403 -22.07 19.99 8.05
#